data_AF-A0A415DGS1-F1
#
_entry.id   AF-A0A415DGS1-F1
#
_cell.length_a   1.000
_cell.length_b   1.000
_cell.length_c   1.000
_cell.angle_alpha   90.00
_cell.angle_beta   90.00
_cell.angle_gamma   90.00
#
_symmetry.space_group_name_H-M   'P 1'
#
loop_
_entity.id
_entity.type
_entity.pdbx_description
1 polymer ?
#
loop_
_entity_poly.entity_id
_entity_poly.type
_entity_poly.pdbx_seq_one_letter_code
_entity_poly.pdbx_strand_id
1 'polypeptide(L)'
;MITINKVVTNKKGQKGTITRIITKSTGYVEVTFENGTIGKEMAFNLTDENGVALKKAPKSEIAGMSRGEKKRYKDAKAIQAFNALSPLQQAINKLQWINNCVYGDRSSMSYKLSEEMFAAIELKAKEIGNDFIISVCHSVDKYMSCSDKQAYCLAKFAVDNEIEL
;
A
#
# COMPACT_ATOMS: atom_id res chain seq x y z
N MET A 1 7.45 -20.96 16.56
CA MET A 1 7.93 -20.26 15.36
C MET A 1 8.82 -21.21 14.59
N ILE A 2 8.75 -21.24 13.26
CA ILE A 2 9.55 -22.13 12.41
C ILE A 2 10.91 -21.45 12.18
N THR A 3 12.00 -22.12 12.55
CA THR A 3 13.37 -21.64 12.41
C THR A 3 14.24 -22.73 11.79
N ILE A 4 15.24 -22.32 11.00
CA ILE A 4 16.26 -23.23 10.46
C ILE A 4 17.11 -23.73 11.64
N ASN A 5 17.65 -24.95 11.51
CA ASN A 5 18.43 -25.66 12.53
C ASN A 5 17.65 -26.02 13.81
N LYS A 6 16.32 -25.93 13.78
CA LYS A 6 15.49 -26.41 14.89
C LYS A 6 15.32 -27.92 14.82
N VAL A 7 15.61 -28.60 15.92
CA VAL A 7 15.35 -30.04 16.10
C VAL A 7 13.85 -30.25 16.24
N VAL A 8 13.34 -31.23 15.50
CA VAL A 8 11.91 -31.52 15.39
C VAL A 8 11.67 -33.01 15.34
N THR A 9 10.51 -33.43 15.85
CA THR A 9 10.03 -34.80 15.76
C THR A 9 8.78 -34.86 14.88
N ASN A 10 8.78 -35.74 13.89
CA ASN A 10 7.63 -35.99 13.01
C ASN A 10 6.61 -36.91 13.69
N LYS A 11 5.37 -36.99 13.16
CA LYS A 11 4.29 -37.90 13.61
C LYS A 11 4.69 -39.37 13.71
N LYS A 12 5.70 -39.80 12.96
CA LYS A 12 6.27 -41.15 13.00
C LYS A 12 7.29 -41.37 14.14
N GLY A 13 7.49 -40.38 15.01
CA GLY A 13 8.49 -40.41 16.08
C GLY A 13 9.93 -40.20 15.62
N GLN A 14 10.14 -39.87 14.34
CA GLN A 14 11.48 -39.66 13.78
C GLN A 14 11.99 -38.25 14.10
N LYS A 15 13.19 -38.17 14.67
CA LYS A 15 13.90 -36.94 14.94
C LYS A 15 14.64 -36.45 13.70
N GLY A 16 14.66 -35.14 13.52
CA GLY A 16 15.38 -34.48 12.44
C GLY A 16 15.55 -32.99 12.70
N THR A 17 16.22 -32.32 11.78
CA THR A 17 16.52 -30.89 11.86
C THR A 17 15.98 -30.17 10.64
N ILE A 18 15.30 -29.04 10.85
CA ILE A 18 14.82 -28.21 9.74
C ILE A 18 16.02 -27.58 9.03
N THR A 19 16.29 -27.99 7.79
CA THR A 19 17.39 -27.46 6.97
C THR A 19 16.96 -26.29 6.12
N ARG A 20 15.70 -26.27 5.67
CA ARG A 20 15.19 -25.20 4.80
C ARG A 20 13.72 -24.90 5.07
N ILE A 21 13.37 -23.61 5.03
CA ILE A 21 11.97 -23.18 5.02
C ILE A 21 11.57 -22.94 3.55
N ILE A 22 10.68 -23.77 3.03
CA ILE A 22 10.23 -23.70 1.64
C ILE A 22 9.17 -22.61 1.50
N THR A 23 8.17 -22.59 2.39
CA THR A 23 7.12 -21.57 2.37
C THR A 23 6.74 -21.15 3.77
N LYS A 24 7.02 -19.88 4.12
CA LYS A 24 6.69 -19.31 5.43
C LYS A 24 5.19 -19.26 5.71
N SER A 25 4.37 -18.99 4.67
CA SER A 25 2.93 -18.82 4.79
C SER A 25 2.17 -20.12 5.04
N THR A 26 2.57 -21.22 4.40
CA THR A 26 1.97 -22.55 4.59
C THR A 26 2.64 -23.32 5.72
N GLY A 27 3.89 -22.96 6.06
CA GLY A 27 4.71 -23.68 7.02
C GLY A 27 5.37 -24.92 6.41
N TYR A 28 5.60 -24.95 5.11
CA TYR A 28 6.25 -26.07 4.43
C TYR A 28 7.76 -25.98 4.60
N VAL A 29 8.38 -27.06 5.10
CA VAL A 29 9.79 -27.11 5.48
C VAL A 29 10.45 -28.38 4.98
N GLU A 30 11.77 -28.30 4.78
CA GLU A 30 12.63 -29.45 4.54
C GLU A 30 13.30 -29.84 5.86
N VAL A 31 13.25 -31.13 6.17
CA VAL A 31 13.81 -31.72 7.39
C VAL A 31 14.80 -32.79 6.99
N THR A 32 16.01 -32.72 7.53
CA THR A 32 16.98 -33.81 7.46
C THR A 32 16.85 -34.65 8.71
N PHE A 33 16.42 -35.90 8.55
CA PHE A 33 16.24 -36.86 9.63
C PHE A 33 17.58 -37.48 10.04
N GLU A 34 17.65 -37.99 11.27
CA GLU A 34 18.88 -38.60 11.84
C GLU A 34 19.36 -39.83 11.04
N ASN A 35 18.46 -40.51 10.33
CA ASN A 35 18.80 -41.61 9.41
C ASN A 35 19.43 -41.15 8.08
N GLY A 36 19.73 -39.85 7.92
CA GLY A 36 20.32 -39.26 6.72
C GLY A 36 19.33 -38.97 5.58
N THR A 37 18.05 -39.33 5.74
CA THR A 37 17.03 -38.98 4.73
C THR A 37 16.59 -37.53 4.82
N ILE A 38 16.38 -36.90 3.67
CA ILE A 38 15.81 -35.56 3.54
C ILE A 38 14.34 -35.72 3.15
N GLY A 39 13.44 -35.15 3.94
CA GLY A 39 12.01 -35.17 3.67
C GLY A 39 11.39 -33.78 3.75
N LYS A 40 10.36 -33.54 2.95
CA LYS A 40 9.58 -32.31 3.02
C LYS A 40 8.35 -32.53 3.89
N GLU A 41 8.20 -31.70 4.91
CA GLU A 41 7.12 -31.82 5.89
C GLU A 41 6.41 -30.51 6.12
N MET A 42 5.18 -30.61 6.59
CA MET A 42 4.44 -29.45 7.07
C MET A 42 4.79 -29.20 8.53
N ALA A 43 5.10 -27.95 8.89
CA ALA A 43 5.46 -27.59 10.26
C ALA A 43 4.39 -27.99 11.29
N PHE A 44 3.11 -28.01 10.95
CA PHE A 44 2.06 -28.47 11.87
C PHE A 44 2.13 -29.98 12.20
N ASN A 45 2.83 -30.78 11.38
CA ASN A 45 3.11 -32.19 11.67
C ASN A 45 4.36 -32.39 12.53
N LEU A 46 5.13 -31.33 12.78
CA LEU A 46 6.39 -31.36 13.50
C LEU A 46 6.18 -30.82 14.91
N THR A 47 6.72 -31.56 15.88
CA THR A 47 6.77 -31.17 17.29
C THR A 47 8.18 -30.76 17.67
N ASP A 48 8.32 -29.81 18.57
CA ASP A 48 9.62 -29.48 19.15
C ASP A 48 9.99 -30.41 20.32
N GLU A 49 11.17 -30.20 20.90
CA GLU A 49 11.72 -31.02 22.00
C GLU A 49 10.82 -31.03 23.24
N ASN A 50 9.93 -30.05 23.38
CA ASN A 50 8.97 -29.95 24.49
C ASN A 50 7.60 -30.57 24.14
N GLY A 51 7.49 -31.26 23.00
CA GLY A 51 6.24 -31.86 22.52
C GLY A 51 5.25 -30.85 21.94
N VAL A 52 5.64 -29.59 21.73
CA VAL A 52 4.75 -28.55 21.21
C VAL A 52 4.79 -28.54 19.69
N ALA A 53 3.63 -28.67 19.04
CA ALA A 53 3.52 -28.58 17.59
C ALA A 53 3.98 -27.20 17.08
N LEU A 54 4.77 -27.17 16.00
CA LEU A 54 5.21 -25.90 15.41
C LEU A 54 4.00 -25.17 14.81
N LYS A 55 3.59 -24.08 15.48
CA LYS A 55 2.52 -23.21 15.02
C LYS A 55 2.87 -22.62 13.64
N LYS A 56 1.91 -22.70 12.72
CA LYS A 56 1.89 -21.95 11.44
C LYS A 56 2.12 -20.46 11.73
N ALA A 57 2.76 -19.75 10.81
CA ALA A 57 2.88 -18.28 10.89
C ALA A 57 1.49 -17.66 11.18
N PRO A 58 1.43 -16.56 11.96
CA PRO A 58 0.16 -15.91 12.25
C PRO A 58 -0.58 -15.62 10.94
N LYS A 59 -1.87 -16.00 10.91
CA LYS A 59 -2.74 -15.67 9.79
C LYS A 59 -2.74 -14.15 9.64
N SER A 60 -2.53 -13.66 8.41
CA SER A 60 -2.67 -12.23 8.14
C SER A 60 -4.08 -11.77 8.51
N GLU A 61 -4.25 -10.49 8.84
CA GLU A 61 -5.57 -9.90 9.18
C GLU A 61 -6.63 -10.16 8.10
N ILE A 62 -6.18 -10.34 6.85
CA ILE A 62 -7.01 -10.59 5.67
C ILE A 62 -7.12 -12.09 5.30
N ALA A 63 -6.67 -13.00 6.16
CA ALA A 63 -6.73 -14.43 5.90
C ALA A 63 -8.18 -14.93 6.02
N GLY A 64 -8.65 -15.68 5.02
CA GLY A 64 -10.04 -16.15 4.95
C GLY A 64 -10.99 -15.17 4.25
N MET A 65 -10.60 -13.91 4.06
CA MET A 65 -11.37 -12.96 3.26
C MET A 65 -11.33 -13.31 1.76
N SER A 66 -12.47 -13.14 1.10
CA SER A 66 -12.60 -13.17 -0.36
C SER A 66 -11.77 -12.08 -1.04
N ARG A 67 -11.59 -12.18 -2.37
CA ARG A 67 -10.91 -11.13 -3.15
C ARG A 67 -11.59 -9.76 -2.99
N GLY A 68 -12.91 -9.72 -2.98
CA GLY A 68 -13.68 -8.47 -2.82
C GLY A 68 -13.54 -7.86 -1.45
N GLU A 69 -13.57 -8.66 -0.38
CA GLU A 69 -13.36 -8.19 0.99
C GLU A 69 -11.93 -7.67 1.21
N LYS A 70 -10.94 -8.35 0.64
CA LYS A 70 -9.54 -7.87 0.65
C LYS A 70 -9.39 -6.51 -0.02
N LYS A 71 -10.10 -6.27 -1.12
CA LYS A 71 -10.11 -4.97 -1.79
C LYS A 71 -10.75 -3.91 -0.89
N ARG A 72 -11.96 -4.16 -0.38
CA ARG A 72 -12.66 -3.22 0.53
C ARG A 72 -11.86 -2.90 1.79
N TYR A 73 -11.18 -3.88 2.38
CA TYR A 73 -10.29 -3.66 3.53
C TYR A 73 -9.13 -2.71 3.18
N LYS A 74 -8.49 -2.90 2.03
CA LYS A 74 -7.41 -2.02 1.57
C LYS A 74 -7.92 -0.61 1.26
N ASP A 75 -9.06 -0.50 0.58
CA ASP A 75 -9.66 0.78 0.23
C ASP A 75 -10.04 1.57 1.51
N ALA A 76 -10.67 0.90 2.48
CA ALA A 76 -11.00 1.52 3.77
C ALA A 76 -9.75 2.00 4.53
N LYS A 77 -8.67 1.20 4.53
CA LYS A 77 -7.40 1.58 5.16
C LYS A 77 -6.73 2.76 4.45
N ALA A 78 -6.82 2.83 3.11
CA ALA A 78 -6.31 3.95 2.34
C ALA A 78 -7.10 5.24 2.64
N ILE A 79 -8.43 5.16 2.73
CA ILE A 79 -9.30 6.29 3.10
C ILE A 79 -8.99 6.77 4.52
N GLN A 80 -8.83 5.85 5.48
CA GLN A 80 -8.44 6.22 6.85
C GLN A 80 -7.07 6.91 6.90
N ALA A 81 -6.10 6.39 6.14
CA ALA A 81 -4.78 7.01 6.06
C ALA A 81 -4.84 8.41 5.43
N PHE A 82 -5.65 8.60 4.38
CA PHE A 82 -5.86 9.90 3.76
C PHE A 82 -6.54 10.90 4.71
N ASN A 83 -7.61 10.49 5.39
CA ASN A 83 -8.34 11.33 6.32
C ASN A 83 -7.52 11.71 7.57
N ALA A 84 -6.48 10.93 7.90
CA ALA A 84 -5.56 11.24 8.98
C ALA A 84 -4.49 12.29 8.59
N LEU A 85 -4.37 12.65 7.31
CA LEU A 85 -3.44 13.67 6.85
C LEU A 85 -3.92 15.07 7.25
N SER A 86 -2.98 16.01 7.38
CA SER A 86 -3.32 17.43 7.54
C SER A 86 -4.08 17.97 6.31
N PRO A 87 -4.91 19.03 6.44
CA PRO A 87 -5.65 19.61 5.32
C PRO A 87 -4.76 19.98 4.12
N LEU A 88 -3.57 20.53 4.39
CA LEU A 88 -2.59 20.85 3.36
C LEU A 88 -2.08 19.60 2.63
N GLN A 89 -1.77 18.53 3.37
CA GLN A 89 -1.32 17.27 2.76
C GLN A 89 -2.44 16.57 1.98
N GLN A 90 -3.69 16.68 2.43
CA GLN A 90 -4.84 16.18 1.67
C GLN A 90 -4.98 16.94 0.35
N ALA A 91 -4.89 18.28 0.39
CA ALA A 91 -4.93 19.13 -0.80
C ALA A 91 -3.79 18.82 -1.78
N ILE A 92 -2.55 18.65 -1.30
CA ILE A 92 -1.42 18.23 -2.14
C ILE A 92 -1.71 16.89 -2.81
N ASN A 93 -2.17 15.89 -2.06
CA ASN A 93 -2.49 14.57 -2.63
C ASN A 93 -3.58 14.63 -3.70
N LYS A 94 -4.63 15.45 -3.48
CA LYS A 94 -5.69 15.66 -4.48
C LYS A 94 -5.12 16.28 -5.76
N LEU A 95 -4.38 17.38 -5.65
CA LEU A 95 -3.80 18.08 -6.81
C LEU A 95 -2.82 17.21 -7.61
N GLN A 96 -2.08 16.33 -6.94
CA GLN A 96 -1.17 15.40 -7.60
C GLN A 96 -1.85 14.22 -8.30
N TRP A 97 -3.17 14.06 -8.11
CA TRP A 97 -3.92 12.99 -8.75
C TRP A 97 -3.86 13.05 -10.28
N ILE A 98 -3.72 14.25 -10.85
CA ILE A 98 -3.52 14.47 -12.29
C ILE A 98 -2.35 13.66 -12.85
N ASN A 99 -1.29 13.43 -12.07
CA ASN A 99 -0.12 12.65 -12.51
C ASN A 99 -0.41 11.16 -12.73
N ASN A 100 -1.52 10.67 -12.18
CA ASN A 100 -1.99 9.29 -12.34
C ASN A 100 -3.08 9.17 -13.41
N CYS A 101 -3.49 10.27 -14.03
CA CYS A 101 -4.45 10.26 -15.13
C CYS A 101 -3.82 9.70 -16.41
N VAL A 102 -4.67 9.26 -17.34
CA VAL A 102 -4.21 8.78 -18.65
C VAL A 102 -3.56 9.94 -19.40
N TYR A 103 -2.25 9.84 -19.61
CA TYR A 103 -1.47 10.89 -20.24
C TYR A 103 -1.96 11.18 -21.66
N GLY A 104 -2.17 12.47 -21.96
CA GLY A 104 -2.57 12.94 -23.28
C GLY A 104 -4.07 12.89 -23.58
N ASP A 105 -4.90 12.30 -22.71
CA ASP A 105 -6.35 12.30 -22.88
C ASP A 105 -7.04 13.35 -21.99
N ARG A 106 -7.16 14.57 -22.53
CA ARG A 106 -7.91 15.68 -21.90
C ARG A 106 -9.42 15.45 -21.86
N SER A 107 -9.94 14.48 -22.60
CA SER A 107 -11.38 14.16 -22.60
C SER A 107 -11.77 13.19 -21.48
N SER A 108 -10.78 12.53 -20.88
CA SER A 108 -10.98 11.57 -19.79
C SER A 108 -11.65 12.21 -18.58
N MET A 109 -12.55 11.46 -17.93
CA MET A 109 -13.27 11.94 -16.74
C MET A 109 -12.31 12.31 -15.60
N SER A 110 -11.22 11.56 -15.45
CA SER A 110 -10.19 11.84 -14.44
C SER A 110 -9.47 13.17 -14.68
N TYR A 111 -9.23 13.51 -15.94
CA TYR A 111 -8.65 14.81 -16.28
C TYR A 111 -9.64 15.94 -16.00
N LYS A 112 -10.90 15.81 -16.41
CA LYS A 112 -11.93 16.83 -16.19
C LYS A 112 -12.13 17.14 -14.70
N LEU A 113 -12.18 16.10 -13.87
CA LEU A 113 -12.23 16.27 -12.41
C LEU A 113 -10.99 17.03 -11.88
N SER A 114 -9.80 16.75 -12.44
CA SER A 114 -8.60 17.47 -12.05
C SER A 114 -8.64 18.94 -12.51
N GLU A 115 -9.08 19.18 -13.74
CA GLU A 115 -9.24 20.51 -14.36
C GLU A 115 -10.19 21.39 -13.54
N GLU A 116 -11.31 20.85 -13.06
CA GLU A 116 -12.26 21.57 -12.20
C GLU A 116 -11.60 22.10 -10.91
N MET A 117 -10.74 21.29 -10.25
CA MET A 117 -9.99 21.74 -9.06
C MET A 117 -9.06 22.90 -9.39
N PHE A 118 -8.30 22.82 -10.50
CA PHE A 118 -7.38 23.88 -10.89
C PHE A 118 -8.09 25.14 -11.36
N ALA A 119 -9.25 24.99 -12.01
CA ALA A 119 -10.08 26.11 -12.44
C ALA A 119 -10.62 26.90 -11.24
N ALA A 120 -11.05 26.24 -10.16
CA ALA A 120 -11.45 26.91 -8.94
C ALA A 120 -10.32 27.74 -8.31
N ILE A 121 -9.10 27.17 -8.27
CA ILE A 121 -7.90 27.88 -7.81
C ILE A 121 -7.58 29.06 -8.73
N GLU A 122 -7.60 28.87 -10.04
CA GLU A 122 -7.27 29.91 -11.03
C GLU A 122 -8.25 31.08 -10.97
N LEU A 123 -9.55 30.81 -10.87
CA LEU A 123 -10.58 31.84 -10.73
C LEU A 123 -10.33 32.68 -9.49
N LYS A 124 -10.06 32.05 -8.34
CA LYS A 124 -9.77 32.79 -7.11
C LYS A 124 -8.46 33.57 -7.18
N ALA A 125 -7.44 33.01 -7.83
CA ALA A 125 -6.17 33.70 -8.05
C ALA A 125 -6.34 34.94 -8.95
N LYS A 126 -7.21 34.88 -9.97
CA LYS A 126 -7.57 36.02 -10.82
C LYS A 126 -8.29 37.12 -10.04
N GLU A 127 -9.23 36.76 -9.17
CA GLU A 127 -9.95 37.73 -8.32
C GLU A 127 -9.00 38.54 -7.43
N ILE A 128 -7.96 37.90 -6.90
CA ILE A 128 -7.01 38.50 -5.95
C ILE A 128 -5.79 39.12 -6.68
N GLY A 129 -5.65 38.89 -7.99
CA GLY A 129 -4.51 39.37 -8.78
C GLY A 129 -3.20 38.65 -8.49
N ASN A 130 -3.26 37.34 -8.18
CA ASN A 130 -2.08 36.52 -7.92
C ASN A 130 -1.55 35.86 -9.20
N ASP A 131 -0.76 36.60 -9.97
CA ASP A 131 -0.18 36.15 -11.25
C ASP A 131 0.70 34.90 -11.12
N PHE A 132 1.36 34.72 -9.98
CA PHE A 132 2.19 33.55 -9.74
C PHE A 132 1.34 32.28 -9.73
N ILE A 133 0.26 32.25 -8.95
CA ILE A 133 -0.63 31.07 -8.88
C ILE A 133 -1.30 30.80 -10.22
N ILE A 134 -1.73 31.84 -10.93
CA ILE A 134 -2.29 31.70 -12.29
C ILE A 134 -1.27 31.02 -13.22
N SER A 135 -0.01 31.47 -13.19
CA SER A 135 1.06 30.87 -14.02
C SER A 135 1.31 29.40 -13.68
N VAL A 136 1.17 29.02 -12.40
CA VAL A 136 1.31 27.63 -11.95
C VAL A 136 0.14 26.79 -12.47
N CYS A 137 -1.11 27.27 -12.38
CA CYS A 137 -2.28 26.59 -12.95
C CYS A 137 -2.12 26.35 -14.46
N HIS A 138 -1.72 27.36 -15.22
CA HIS A 138 -1.48 27.23 -16.67
C HIS A 138 -0.37 26.24 -16.99
N SER A 139 0.70 26.21 -16.18
CA SER A 139 1.76 25.23 -16.34
C SER A 139 1.24 23.81 -16.11
N VAL A 140 0.44 23.59 -15.07
CA VAL A 140 -0.11 22.27 -14.73
C VAL A 140 -1.07 21.78 -15.82
N ASP A 141 -1.98 22.62 -16.31
CA ASP A 141 -2.88 22.27 -17.41
C ASP A 141 -2.11 21.96 -18.70
N LYS A 142 -1.14 22.81 -19.06
CA LYS A 142 -0.33 22.63 -20.27
C LYS A 142 0.38 21.28 -20.31
N TYR A 143 1.00 20.90 -19.20
CA TYR A 143 1.79 19.66 -19.10
C TYR A 143 1.01 18.47 -18.54
N MET A 144 -0.27 18.64 -18.20
CA MET A 144 -1.13 17.64 -17.58
C MET A 144 -0.44 16.93 -16.40
N SER A 145 0.35 17.68 -15.64
CA SER A 145 1.17 17.16 -14.55
C SER A 145 1.44 18.23 -13.52
N CYS A 146 1.52 17.82 -12.26
CA CYS A 146 1.72 18.70 -11.11
C CYS A 146 2.89 18.19 -10.26
N SER A 147 4.02 18.90 -10.31
CA SER A 147 5.18 18.58 -9.46
C SER A 147 4.89 18.85 -7.98
N ASP A 148 5.69 18.26 -7.07
CA ASP A 148 5.54 18.46 -5.62
C ASP A 148 5.53 19.95 -5.22
N LYS A 149 6.39 20.76 -5.85
CA LYS A 149 6.49 22.20 -5.57
C LYS A 149 5.25 22.95 -6.04
N GLN A 150 4.76 22.63 -7.23
CA GLN A 150 3.54 23.24 -7.76
C GLN A 150 2.33 22.84 -6.91
N ALA A 151 2.22 21.57 -6.56
CA ALA A 151 1.17 21.05 -5.70
C ALA A 151 1.18 21.74 -4.32
N TYR A 152 2.35 21.95 -3.72
CA TYR A 152 2.46 22.69 -2.46
C TYR A 152 1.97 24.14 -2.58
N CYS A 153 2.39 24.88 -3.61
CA CYS A 153 1.99 26.27 -3.81
C CYS A 153 0.47 26.39 -4.02
N LEU A 154 -0.09 25.53 -4.88
CA LEU A 154 -1.52 25.50 -5.19
C LEU A 154 -2.34 25.05 -3.97
N ALA A 155 -1.90 24.00 -3.26
CA ALA A 155 -2.57 23.51 -2.06
C ALA A 155 -2.58 24.56 -0.95
N LYS A 156 -1.46 25.24 -0.72
CA LYS A 156 -1.37 26.29 0.27
C LYS A 156 -2.34 27.43 -0.07
N PHE A 157 -2.34 27.88 -1.32
CA PHE A 157 -3.28 28.90 -1.77
C PHE A 157 -4.74 28.47 -1.61
N ALA A 158 -5.07 27.22 -1.95
CA ALA A 158 -6.42 26.68 -1.81
C ALA A 158 -6.87 26.65 -0.34
N VAL A 159 -6.02 26.16 0.57
CA VAL A 159 -6.31 26.11 2.01
C VAL A 159 -6.46 27.52 2.59
N ASP A 160 -5.56 28.44 2.25
CA ASP A 160 -5.57 29.82 2.75
C ASP A 160 -6.81 30.61 2.25
N ASN A 161 -7.44 30.19 1.16
CA ASN A 161 -8.63 30.82 0.56
C ASN A 161 -9.90 29.96 0.66
N GLU A 162 -9.88 28.90 1.48
CA GLU A 162 -11.02 28.00 1.73
C GLU A 162 -11.64 27.41 0.45
N ILE A 163 -10.80 27.11 -0.55
CA ILE A 163 -11.23 26.50 -1.82
C ILE A 163 -11.39 24.99 -1.63
N GLU A 164 -12.56 24.47 -1.98
CA GLU A 164 -12.81 23.03 -1.99
C GLU A 164 -12.14 22.39 -3.23
N LEU A 165 -11.30 21.38 -2.96
CA LEU A 165 -10.59 20.57 -3.96
C LEU A 165 -11.16 19.15 -4.00
#